data_AF-R7MKU8-F1
#
_entry.id   AF-R7MKU8-F1
#
_cell.length_a   1.000
_cell.length_b   1.000
_cell.length_c   1.000
_cell.angle_alpha   90.00
_cell.angle_beta   90.00
_cell.angle_gamma   90.00
#
_symmetry.space_group_name_H-M   'P 1'
#
loop_
_entity.id
_entity.type
_entity.pdbx_description
1 polymer ?
#
loop_
_entity_poly.entity_id
_entity_poly.type
_entity_poly.pdbx_seq_one_letter_code
_entity_poly.pdbx_strand_id
1 'polypeptide(L)'
;MTHSAAMAGEILPGKTILEALNTDLVCDAINVAMRELFLQIVYGRTQTAFSENGLPVGAGLEDLGKGLCSMVGTIHSTKQKGVRYLQLTEGYILELGLDKHDEVIGYKFVNLGKVMDAIKSGVDPKEAYEKNIGTYGRFADAVKTIDPRKQ
;
A
#
# COMPACT_ATOMS: atom_id res chain seq x y z
N MET A 1 2.04 -1.19 -6.84
CA MET A 1 2.04 0.28 -6.62
C MET A 1 1.89 0.66 -5.14
N THR A 2 0.95 0.06 -4.41
CA THR A 2 0.68 0.38 -2.98
C THR A 2 1.78 -0.02 -2.01
N HIS A 3 2.49 -1.14 -2.23
CA HIS A 3 3.66 -1.50 -1.40
C HIS A 3 4.83 -0.54 -1.57
N SER A 4 5.02 0.03 -2.77
CA SER A 4 6.03 1.08 -3.00
C SER A 4 5.69 2.36 -2.24
N ALA A 5 4.40 2.73 -2.19
CA ALA A 5 3.93 3.84 -1.37
C ALA A 5 4.09 3.58 0.13
N ALA A 6 3.96 2.32 0.58
CA ALA A 6 4.21 1.91 1.96
C ALA A 6 5.68 2.13 2.35
N MET A 7 6.61 1.69 1.51
CA MET A 7 8.05 1.92 1.68
C MET A 7 8.40 3.42 1.66
N ALA A 8 7.82 4.20 0.75
CA ALA A 8 7.99 5.65 0.74
C ALA A 8 7.49 6.30 2.03
N GLY A 9 6.37 5.83 2.59
CA GLY A 9 5.85 6.26 3.89
C GLY A 9 6.81 6.02 5.05
N GLU A 10 7.64 4.99 5.00
CA GLU A 10 8.63 4.68 6.04
C GLU A 10 9.88 5.54 5.92
N ILE A 11 10.34 5.76 4.70
CA ILE A 11 11.69 6.27 4.43
C ILE A 11 11.74 7.80 4.27
N LEU A 12 10.67 8.42 3.77
CA LEU A 12 10.65 9.86 3.48
C LEU A 12 10.48 10.80 4.69
N PRO A 13 9.74 10.44 5.76
CA PRO A 13 9.54 11.36 6.88
C PRO A 13 10.85 11.84 7.51
N GLY A 14 10.96 13.17 7.69
CA GLY A 14 12.13 13.79 8.31
C GLY A 14 13.31 14.03 7.36
N LYS A 15 13.19 13.67 6.07
CA LYS A 15 14.15 14.03 5.04
C LYS A 15 13.78 15.35 4.37
N THR A 16 14.78 16.13 4.00
CA THR A 16 14.65 17.24 3.04
C THR A 16 14.36 16.70 1.64
N ILE A 17 13.90 17.56 0.74
CA ILE A 17 13.66 17.20 -0.67
C ILE A 17 14.94 16.63 -1.30
N LEU A 18 16.10 17.23 -1.05
CA LEU A 18 17.39 16.76 -1.59
C LEU A 18 17.79 15.39 -1.03
N GLU A 19 17.54 15.13 0.26
CA GLU A 19 17.81 13.82 0.87
C GLU A 19 16.83 12.74 0.40
N ALA A 20 15.55 13.09 0.21
CA ALA A 20 14.56 12.20 -0.37
C ALA A 20 14.93 11.77 -1.79
N LEU A 21 15.44 12.72 -2.61
CA LEU A 21 15.90 12.45 -3.97
C LEU A 21 17.16 11.59 -4.04
N ASN A 22 17.97 11.58 -2.98
CA ASN A 22 19.19 10.77 -2.87
C ASN A 22 18.97 9.50 -2.02
N THR A 23 17.73 9.12 -1.75
CA THR A 23 17.48 7.89 -0.99
C THR A 23 17.37 6.71 -1.94
N ASP A 24 18.27 5.74 -1.77
CA ASP A 24 18.19 4.47 -2.47
C ASP A 24 17.03 3.63 -1.95
N LEU A 25 15.95 3.57 -2.74
CA LEU A 25 14.88 2.62 -2.56
C LEU A 25 15.33 1.29 -3.15
N VAL A 26 14.97 0.19 -2.49
CA VAL A 26 15.53 -1.17 -2.71
C VAL A 26 15.36 -1.69 -4.14
N CYS A 27 14.52 -1.04 -4.96
CA CYS A 27 14.41 -1.30 -6.37
C CYS A 27 14.77 -0.06 -7.17
N ASP A 28 15.72 -0.19 -8.09
CA ASP A 28 16.18 0.88 -8.98
C ASP A 28 15.03 1.48 -9.80
N ALA A 29 14.02 0.66 -10.12
CA ALA A 29 12.77 1.11 -10.75
C ALA A 29 11.99 2.09 -9.87
N ILE A 30 12.11 2.03 -8.54
CA ILE A 30 11.46 2.96 -7.60
C ILE A 30 12.26 4.27 -7.50
N ASN A 31 13.60 4.22 -7.50
CA ASN A 31 14.42 5.43 -7.58
C ASN A 31 14.10 6.23 -8.86
N VAL A 32 14.02 5.54 -10.00
CA VAL A 32 13.57 6.13 -11.27
C VAL A 32 12.13 6.61 -11.14
N ALA A 33 11.20 5.80 -10.62
CA ALA A 33 9.80 6.19 -10.49
C ALA A 33 9.60 7.42 -9.58
N MET A 34 10.35 7.56 -8.48
CA MET A 34 10.26 8.71 -7.58
C MET A 34 10.84 9.98 -8.20
N ARG A 35 11.95 9.87 -8.93
CA ARG A 35 12.50 10.96 -9.73
C ARG A 35 11.51 11.40 -10.81
N GLU A 36 10.90 10.45 -11.52
CA GLU A 36 9.87 10.74 -12.53
C GLU A 36 8.57 11.29 -11.90
N LEU A 37 8.15 10.81 -10.72
CA LEU A 37 6.99 11.34 -9.97
C LEU A 37 7.24 12.79 -9.51
N PHE A 38 8.47 13.12 -9.14
CA PHE A 38 8.85 14.48 -8.77
C PHE A 38 8.83 15.41 -9.99
N LEU A 39 9.40 14.97 -11.12
CA LEU A 39 9.26 15.67 -12.40
C LEU A 39 7.77 15.86 -12.74
N GLN A 40 6.92 14.89 -12.42
CA GLN A 40 5.48 14.98 -12.61
C GLN A 40 4.77 16.00 -11.73
N ILE A 41 5.15 16.12 -10.46
CA ILE A 41 4.61 17.13 -9.55
C ILE A 41 5.07 18.54 -9.96
N VAL A 42 6.30 18.68 -10.44
CA VAL A 42 6.86 19.97 -10.89
C VAL A 42 6.35 20.38 -12.28
N TYR A 43 6.19 19.43 -13.21
CA TYR A 43 5.78 19.68 -14.59
C TYR A 43 4.31 19.33 -14.89
N GLY A 44 3.53 18.91 -13.90
CA GLY A 44 2.10 18.62 -14.01
C GLY A 44 1.76 17.44 -14.94
N ARG A 45 2.51 16.34 -14.88
CA ARG A 45 2.34 15.18 -15.79
C ARG A 45 2.04 13.90 -15.00
N THR A 46 1.51 12.84 -15.63
CA THR A 46 1.17 11.56 -14.98
C THR A 46 2.01 10.40 -15.55
N GLN A 47 2.24 9.33 -14.75
CA GLN A 47 3.16 8.19 -15.02
C GLN A 47 2.99 7.57 -16.41
N THR A 48 1.79 7.64 -16.97
CA THR A 48 1.43 7.14 -18.29
C THR A 48 2.12 7.86 -19.46
N ALA A 49 2.76 9.01 -19.22
CA ALA A 49 3.47 9.77 -20.25
C ALA A 49 4.76 9.12 -20.77
N PHE A 50 5.28 8.08 -20.10
CA PHE A 50 6.58 7.47 -20.40
C PHE A 50 6.51 6.01 -20.89
N SER A 51 5.31 5.43 -20.99
CA SER A 51 5.18 4.12 -21.65
C SER A 51 5.28 4.32 -23.15
N GLU A 52 6.24 3.65 -23.79
CA GLU A 52 6.34 3.57 -25.25
C GLU A 52 5.06 2.87 -25.75
N ASN A 53 4.09 3.67 -26.24
CA ASN A 53 2.69 3.32 -26.59
C ASN A 53 1.59 3.50 -25.51
N GLY A 54 1.88 4.14 -24.37
CA GLY A 54 0.91 4.32 -23.29
C GLY A 54 0.57 3.02 -22.56
N LEU A 55 -0.34 3.07 -21.59
CA LEU A 55 -0.88 1.84 -21.00
C LEU A 55 -1.85 1.18 -21.99
N PRO A 56 -1.78 -0.15 -22.18
CA PRO A 56 -2.80 -0.88 -22.92
C PRO A 56 -4.19 -0.59 -22.37
N VAL A 57 -5.14 -0.33 -23.25
CA VAL A 57 -6.55 -0.17 -22.86
C VAL A 57 -6.99 -1.44 -22.12
N GLY A 58 -7.36 -1.31 -20.85
CA GLY A 58 -7.77 -2.43 -20.01
C GLY A 58 -6.76 -2.91 -18.96
N ALA A 59 -5.52 -2.41 -18.95
CA ALA A 59 -4.52 -2.81 -17.94
C ALA A 59 -5.00 -2.58 -16.49
N GLY A 60 -5.71 -1.49 -16.22
CA GLY A 60 -6.34 -1.26 -14.91
C GLY A 60 -7.56 -2.14 -14.62
N LEU A 61 -8.26 -2.62 -15.66
CA LEU A 61 -9.42 -3.51 -15.52
C LEU A 61 -8.99 -4.94 -15.17
N GLU A 62 -7.87 -5.41 -15.73
CA GLU A 62 -7.34 -6.74 -15.43
C GLU A 62 -6.97 -6.93 -13.95
N ASP A 63 -6.47 -5.87 -13.30
CA ASP A 63 -6.15 -5.92 -11.88
C ASP A 63 -7.38 -5.74 -10.98
N LEU A 64 -8.36 -4.92 -11.39
CA LEU A 64 -9.65 -4.83 -10.68
C LEU A 64 -10.43 -6.16 -10.75
N GLY A 65 -10.26 -6.96 -11.81
CA GLY A 65 -10.90 -8.26 -11.96
C GLY A 65 -10.46 -9.35 -10.96
N LYS A 66 -9.41 -9.13 -10.16
CA LYS A 66 -8.85 -10.12 -9.22
C LYS A 66 -9.38 -9.99 -7.79
N GLY A 67 -10.59 -9.44 -7.63
CA GLY A 67 -11.20 -9.20 -6.31
C GLY A 67 -10.60 -7.99 -5.59
N LEU A 68 -9.99 -7.06 -6.31
CA LEU A 68 -9.53 -5.77 -5.76
C LEU A 68 -10.62 -4.71 -5.99
N CYS A 69 -10.98 -3.96 -4.96
CA CYS A 69 -11.97 -2.88 -5.09
C CYS A 69 -11.39 -1.58 -5.67
N SER A 70 -10.09 -1.37 -5.52
CA SER A 70 -9.41 -0.13 -5.88
C SER A 70 -7.92 -0.35 -6.07
N MET A 71 -7.32 0.43 -6.96
CA MET A 71 -5.86 0.52 -7.10
C MET A 71 -5.23 1.62 -6.23
N VAL A 72 -6.03 2.26 -5.38
CA VAL A 72 -5.61 3.35 -4.49
C VAL A 72 -5.41 2.82 -3.07
N GLY A 73 -4.27 3.18 -2.46
CA GLY A 73 -3.99 2.98 -1.05
C GLY A 73 -3.99 4.30 -0.28
N THR A 74 -4.30 4.24 1.01
CA THR A 74 -4.23 5.37 1.95
C THR A 74 -3.23 5.03 3.03
N ILE A 75 -2.13 5.80 3.06
CA ILE A 75 -1.04 5.66 4.01
C ILE A 75 -0.77 7.04 4.61
N HIS A 76 -0.66 7.09 5.93
CA HIS A 76 -0.21 8.29 6.64
C HIS A 76 1.11 7.97 7.34
N SER A 77 2.03 8.92 7.35
CA SER A 77 3.28 8.74 8.07
C SER A 77 3.73 10.04 8.71
N THR A 78 4.22 9.94 9.94
CA THR A 78 4.79 11.07 10.67
C THR A 78 6.02 10.62 11.42
N LYS A 79 6.94 11.55 11.70
CA LYS A 79 8.14 11.24 12.49
C LYS A 79 7.80 10.78 13.91
N GLN A 80 6.74 11.30 14.52
CA GLN A 80 6.38 10.98 15.90
C GLN A 80 5.70 9.62 16.05
N LYS A 81 4.85 9.25 15.08
CA LYS A 81 4.03 8.04 15.17
C LYS A 81 4.54 6.91 14.29
N GLY A 82 5.39 7.19 13.30
CA GLY A 82 5.76 6.24 12.25
C GLY A 82 4.69 6.12 11.18
N VAL A 83 4.81 5.09 10.34
CA VAL A 83 3.90 4.83 9.22
C VAL A 83 2.61 4.15 9.67
N ARG A 84 1.50 4.45 8.98
CA ARG A 84 0.16 3.94 9.22
C ARG A 84 -0.48 3.57 7.89
N TYR A 85 -0.56 2.28 7.61
CA TYR A 85 -1.32 1.79 6.46
C TYR A 85 -2.79 1.71 6.88
N LEU A 86 -3.64 2.54 6.28
CA LEU A 86 -5.07 2.50 6.54
C LEU A 86 -5.75 1.53 5.56
N GLN A 87 -5.42 1.69 4.29
CA GLN A 87 -5.99 0.89 3.22
C GLN A 87 -4.93 0.66 2.15
N LEU A 88 -4.82 -0.57 1.67
CA LEU A 88 -4.00 -0.92 0.53
C LEU A 88 -4.90 -1.52 -0.55
N THR A 89 -4.32 -1.81 -1.72
CA THR A 89 -5.01 -2.44 -2.86
C THR A 89 -5.77 -3.69 -2.47
N GLU A 90 -5.17 -4.49 -1.59
CA GLU A 90 -5.69 -5.75 -1.11
C GLU A 90 -6.93 -5.55 -0.24
N GLY A 91 -7.05 -4.40 0.42
CA GLY A 91 -8.23 -4.04 1.21
C GLY A 91 -7.92 -3.26 2.47
N TYR A 92 -8.82 -3.39 3.45
CA TYR A 92 -8.80 -2.61 4.68
C TYR A 92 -7.81 -3.20 5.68
N ILE A 93 -6.87 -2.39 6.16
CA ILE A 93 -5.87 -2.83 7.13
C ILE A 93 -6.48 -2.82 8.53
N LEU A 94 -6.41 -3.97 9.20
CA LEU A 94 -6.90 -4.20 10.55
C LEU A 94 -5.81 -3.92 11.58
N GLU A 95 -4.61 -4.48 11.36
CA GLU A 95 -3.50 -4.41 12.31
C GLU A 95 -2.16 -4.28 11.56
N LEU A 96 -1.23 -3.53 12.11
CA LEU A 96 0.17 -3.50 11.70
C LEU A 96 0.99 -4.32 12.69
N GLY A 97 1.87 -5.18 12.18
CA GLY A 97 2.82 -5.95 12.98
C GLY A 97 4.16 -5.22 13.05
N LEU A 98 4.62 -4.94 14.26
CA LEU A 98 5.86 -4.25 14.56
C LEU A 98 6.91 -5.22 15.10
N ASP A 99 8.17 -4.98 14.75
CA ASP A 99 9.31 -5.67 15.33
C ASP A 99 9.82 -5.00 16.62
N LYS A 100 10.98 -5.46 17.11
CA LYS A 100 11.59 -4.94 18.35
C LYS A 100 12.09 -3.51 18.25
N HIS A 101 12.19 -2.96 17.03
CA HIS A 101 12.63 -1.61 16.75
C HIS A 101 11.45 -0.68 16.40
N ASP A 102 10.22 -1.14 16.62
CA ASP A 102 8.98 -0.46 16.23
C ASP A 102 8.84 -0.26 14.70
N GLU A 103 9.56 -1.06 13.89
CA GLU A 103 9.45 -1.05 12.43
C GLU A 103 8.29 -1.94 11.98
N VAL A 104 7.52 -1.49 10.97
CA VAL A 104 6.41 -2.27 10.44
C VAL A 104 6.96 -3.38 9.55
N ILE A 105 6.77 -4.63 9.95
CA ILE A 105 7.29 -5.81 9.23
C ILE A 105 6.22 -6.63 8.53
N GLY A 106 4.94 -6.32 8.78
CA GLY A 106 3.80 -6.96 8.16
C GLY A 106 2.49 -6.34 8.60
N TYR A 107 1.38 -6.80 8.03
CA TYR A 107 0.05 -6.30 8.39
C TYR A 107 -1.03 -7.35 8.17
N LYS A 108 -2.13 -7.19 8.89
CA LYS A 108 -3.35 -7.97 8.75
C LYS A 108 -4.42 -7.12 8.09
N PHE A 109 -5.13 -7.69 7.13
CA PHE A 109 -6.10 -6.95 6.33
C PHE A 109 -7.30 -7.83 6.00
N VAL A 110 -8.41 -7.19 5.62
CA VAL A 110 -9.57 -7.87 5.03
C VAL A 110 -9.67 -7.47 3.56
N ASN A 111 -9.78 -8.47 2.69
CA ASN A 111 -9.98 -8.22 1.27
C ASN A 111 -11.43 -7.86 0.96
N LEU A 112 -11.69 -6.56 0.82
CA LEU A 112 -13.05 -6.03 0.64
C LEU A 112 -13.71 -6.52 -0.65
N GLY A 113 -12.97 -6.69 -1.74
CA GLY A 113 -13.57 -7.11 -3.01
C GLY A 113 -14.08 -8.54 -2.92
N LYS A 114 -13.25 -9.44 -2.39
CA LYS A 114 -13.64 -10.83 -2.15
C LYS A 114 -14.77 -10.95 -1.13
N VAL A 115 -14.80 -10.11 -0.09
CA VAL A 115 -15.93 -10.05 0.85
C VAL A 115 -17.22 -9.69 0.12
N MET A 116 -17.21 -8.63 -0.68
CA MET A 116 -18.40 -8.19 -1.40
C MET A 116 -18.85 -9.22 -2.44
N ASP A 117 -17.94 -9.90 -3.12
CA ASP A 117 -18.27 -10.94 -4.10
C ASP A 117 -18.84 -12.20 -3.42
N ALA A 118 -18.32 -12.58 -2.26
CA ALA A 118 -18.89 -13.67 -1.45
C ALA A 118 -20.30 -13.34 -0.95
N ILE A 119 -20.53 -12.12 -0.47
CA ILE A 119 -21.86 -11.66 -0.03
C ILE A 119 -22.85 -11.67 -1.21
N LYS A 120 -22.44 -11.15 -2.39
CA LYS A 120 -23.27 -11.22 -3.62
C LYS A 120 -23.62 -12.65 -4.02
N SER A 121 -22.73 -13.60 -3.72
CA SER A 121 -22.93 -15.03 -3.98
C SER A 121 -23.80 -15.73 -2.92
N GLY A 122 -24.29 -15.00 -1.91
CA GLY A 122 -25.19 -15.52 -0.88
C GLY A 122 -24.52 -16.04 0.39
N VAL A 123 -23.21 -15.83 0.57
CA VAL A 123 -22.49 -16.16 1.81
C VAL A 123 -22.89 -15.17 2.90
N ASP A 124 -23.04 -15.64 4.14
CA ASP A 124 -23.30 -14.78 5.30
C ASP A 124 -22.19 -13.72 5.45
N PRO A 125 -22.52 -12.44 5.73
CA PRO A 125 -21.51 -11.38 5.84
C PRO A 125 -20.40 -11.64 6.86
N LYS A 126 -20.71 -12.31 7.98
CA LYS A 126 -19.70 -12.64 9.00
C LYS A 126 -18.73 -13.68 8.47
N GLU A 127 -19.27 -14.74 7.86
CA GLU A 127 -18.45 -15.81 7.25
C GLU A 127 -17.61 -15.26 6.09
N ALA A 128 -18.19 -14.40 5.26
CA ALA A 128 -17.49 -13.73 4.17
C ALA A 128 -16.34 -12.85 4.68
N TYR A 129 -16.57 -12.10 5.77
CA TYR A 129 -15.54 -11.29 6.42
C TYR A 129 -14.39 -12.17 6.95
N GLU A 130 -14.69 -13.15 7.79
CA GLU A 130 -13.70 -13.99 8.46
C GLU A 130 -12.84 -14.78 7.46
N LYS A 131 -13.44 -15.33 6.40
CA LYS A 131 -12.72 -16.09 5.36
C LYS A 131 -11.76 -15.26 4.51
N ASN A 132 -11.96 -13.94 4.46
CA ASN A 132 -11.18 -13.04 3.61
C ASN A 132 -10.21 -12.16 4.41
N ILE A 133 -9.98 -12.49 5.69
CA ILE A 133 -8.89 -11.91 6.46
C ILE A 133 -7.58 -12.62 6.07
N GLY A 134 -6.58 -11.82 5.73
CA GLY A 134 -5.24 -12.29 5.41
C GLY A 134 -4.17 -11.52 6.17
N THR A 135 -2.96 -12.05 6.12
CA THR A 135 -1.75 -11.39 6.62
C THR A 135 -0.72 -11.28 5.51
N TYR A 136 0.06 -10.21 5.51
CA TYR A 136 1.14 -9.99 4.56
C TYR A 136 2.44 -9.65 5.29
N GLY A 137 3.57 -9.99 4.68
CA GLY A 137 4.90 -9.80 5.26
C GLY A 137 5.18 -10.74 6.44
N ARG A 138 6.07 -10.32 7.33
CA ARG A 138 6.48 -11.06 8.52
C ARG A 138 5.55 -10.78 9.71
N PHE A 139 4.25 -10.68 9.47
CA PHE A 139 3.27 -10.35 10.52
C PHE A 139 3.28 -11.36 11.68
N ALA A 140 3.55 -12.64 11.40
CA ALA A 140 3.67 -13.68 12.42
C ALA A 140 4.89 -13.49 13.35
N ASP A 141 5.92 -12.78 12.88
CA ASP A 141 7.14 -12.50 13.64
C ASP A 141 7.02 -11.19 14.46
N ALA A 142 5.88 -10.51 14.38
CA ALA A 142 5.65 -9.25 15.07
C ALA A 142 5.65 -9.46 16.59
N VAL A 143 6.43 -8.65 17.30
CA VAL A 143 6.45 -8.64 18.77
C VAL A 143 5.30 -7.82 19.34
N LYS A 144 4.69 -6.96 18.52
CA LYS A 144 3.57 -6.09 18.88
C LYS A 144 2.67 -5.85 17.68
N THR A 145 1.37 -5.74 17.90
CA THR A 145 0.42 -5.26 16.89
C THR A 145 -0.19 -3.92 17.30
N ILE A 146 -0.50 -3.08 16.31
CA ILE A 146 -1.24 -1.82 16.51
C ILE A 146 -2.38 -1.70 15.49
N ASP A 147 -3.48 -1.11 15.93
CA ASP A 147 -4.54 -0.59 15.07
C ASP A 147 -4.06 0.75 14.49
N PRO A 148 -3.91 0.86 13.16
CA PRO A 148 -3.33 2.04 12.54
C PRO A 148 -4.18 3.31 12.70
N ARG A 149 -5.40 3.20 13.24
CA ARG A 149 -6.33 4.33 13.44
C ARG A 149 -6.44 4.79 14.89
N LYS A 150 -5.90 4.04 15.85
CA LYS A 150 -6.05 4.34 17.28
C LYS A 150 -4.75 4.75 17.97
N GLN A 151 -3.64 4.10 17.63
CA GLN A 151 -2.34 4.34 18.29
C GLN A 151 -1.40 5.23 17.46
#